data_AF-A0A7V9L9Y8-F1
#
_entry.id   AF-A0A7V9L9Y8-F1
#
_cell.length_a   1.000
_cell.length_b   1.000
_cell.length_c   1.000
_cell.angle_alpha   90.00
_cell.angle_beta   90.00
_cell.angle_gamma   90.00
#
_symmetry.space_group_name_H-M   'P 1'
#
loop_
_entity.id
_entity.type
_entity.pdbx_description
1 polymer ?
#
loop_
_entity_poly.entity_id
_entity_poly.type
_entity_poly.pdbx_seq_one_letter_code
_entity_poly.pdbx_strand_id
1 'polypeptide(L)'
;MRRSALFFSTIVIGVGLALGAWISPPVFAPSPKALAGWPLYDRYCLPCHGASGDGRGPAAPVSAGRPRDFTKGEFAWRTTPQGSAPTRDDLRLTIRHGAPNTSMHASPLGDAEIDQLIEVVLAFAPSAKPGKPIALAAPPARDAERGKLLWTEKGCGTCHGPTGTG
;
A
#
# COMPACT_ATOMS: atom_id res chain seq x y z
N MET A 1 50.61 -36.75 -51.98
CA MET A 1 49.55 -37.78 -52.08
C MET A 1 48.64 -37.65 -50.85
N ARG A 2 47.52 -36.95 -50.96
CA ARG A 2 46.56 -36.78 -49.85
C ARG A 2 45.18 -37.12 -50.40
N ARG A 3 44.63 -38.22 -49.90
CA ARG A 3 43.38 -38.84 -50.34
C ARG A 3 42.19 -38.03 -49.83
N SER A 4 41.30 -37.66 -50.74
CA SER A 4 40.00 -37.06 -50.45
C SER A 4 39.08 -38.10 -49.81
N ALA A 5 38.57 -37.81 -48.61
CA ALA A 5 37.52 -38.60 -47.97
C ALA A 5 36.21 -37.80 -48.05
N LEU A 6 35.25 -38.33 -48.81
CA LEU A 6 33.87 -37.87 -48.88
C LEU A 6 33.16 -38.33 -47.60
N PHE A 7 32.71 -37.38 -46.77
CA PHE A 7 31.84 -37.67 -45.63
C PHE A 7 30.38 -37.62 -46.09
N PHE A 8 29.72 -38.79 -46.02
CA PHE A 8 28.29 -38.92 -46.25
C PHE A 8 27.52 -38.26 -45.09
N SER A 9 26.67 -37.31 -45.46
CA SER A 9 25.74 -36.61 -44.58
C SER A 9 24.56 -37.52 -44.24
N THR A 10 24.38 -37.85 -42.96
CA THR A 10 23.11 -38.35 -42.42
C THR A 10 22.52 -37.28 -41.52
N ILE A 11 21.60 -36.50 -42.07
CA ILE A 11 20.75 -35.56 -41.33
C ILE A 11 19.72 -36.39 -40.57
N VAL A 12 19.85 -36.47 -39.25
CA VAL A 12 18.79 -36.97 -38.36
C VAL A 12 17.93 -35.77 -37.99
N ILE A 13 16.74 -35.68 -38.58
CA ILE A 13 15.71 -34.70 -38.18
C ILE A 13 15.12 -35.17 -36.85
N GLY A 14 15.72 -34.72 -35.74
CA GLY A 14 15.14 -34.85 -34.42
C GLY A 14 13.98 -33.87 -34.27
N VAL A 15 12.74 -34.35 -34.47
CA VAL A 15 11.51 -33.64 -34.06
C VAL A 15 11.48 -33.64 -32.53
N GLY A 16 12.10 -32.63 -31.92
CA GLY A 16 11.97 -32.35 -30.50
C GLY A 16 10.57 -31.81 -30.21
N LEU A 17 9.74 -32.64 -29.57
CA LEU A 17 8.42 -32.29 -29.04
C LEU A 17 8.50 -31.04 -28.15
N ALA A 18 8.08 -29.90 -28.70
CA ALA A 18 7.78 -28.70 -27.94
C ALA A 18 6.43 -28.88 -27.22
N LEU A 19 6.40 -29.50 -26.05
CA LEU A 19 5.20 -29.54 -25.19
C LEU A 19 5.60 -29.47 -23.72
N GLY A 20 5.72 -28.24 -23.24
CA GLY A 20 5.96 -27.93 -21.84
C GLY A 20 5.75 -26.45 -21.58
N ALA A 21 4.65 -25.89 -22.07
CA ALA A 21 4.17 -24.62 -21.52
C ALA A 21 3.64 -24.93 -20.12
N TRP A 22 4.47 -24.66 -19.11
CA TRP A 22 4.06 -24.67 -17.70
C TRP A 22 3.08 -23.51 -17.51
N ILE A 23 1.80 -23.77 -17.78
CA ILE A 23 0.72 -22.85 -17.42
C ILE A 23 0.60 -22.94 -15.90
N SER A 24 1.41 -22.16 -15.19
CA SER A 24 1.18 -21.91 -13.77
C SER A 24 -0.25 -21.39 -13.65
N PRO A 25 -1.11 -22.02 -12.84
CA PRO A 25 -2.46 -21.50 -12.63
C PRO A 25 -2.34 -20.06 -12.15
N PRO A 26 -3.22 -19.14 -12.62
CA PRO A 26 -3.23 -17.79 -12.10
C PRO A 26 -3.41 -17.86 -10.59
N VAL A 27 -2.40 -17.43 -9.85
CA VAL A 27 -2.48 -17.28 -8.40
C VAL A 27 -3.41 -16.11 -8.14
N PHE A 28 -4.70 -16.39 -7.94
CA PHE A 28 -5.65 -15.38 -7.47
C PHE A 28 -5.30 -15.02 -6.04
N ALA A 29 -5.04 -13.74 -5.78
CA ALA A 29 -4.91 -13.26 -4.43
C ALA A 29 -6.19 -13.62 -3.65
N PRO A 30 -6.07 -14.15 -2.42
CA PRO A 30 -7.24 -14.48 -1.62
C PRO A 30 -8.09 -13.23 -1.40
N SER A 31 -9.42 -13.38 -1.42
CA SER A 31 -10.30 -12.26 -1.09
C SER A 31 -10.02 -11.79 0.34
N PRO A 32 -10.20 -10.49 0.66
CA PRO A 32 -10.01 -9.98 2.03
C PRO A 32 -10.77 -10.79 3.09
N LYS A 33 -11.97 -11.28 2.75
CA LYS A 33 -12.83 -12.08 3.63
C LYS A 33 -12.32 -13.48 3.93
N ALA A 34 -11.44 -14.02 3.09
CA ALA A 34 -10.85 -15.34 3.27
C ALA A 34 -9.58 -15.32 4.15
N LEU A 35 -9.09 -14.13 4.52
CA LEU A 35 -7.89 -13.99 5.33
C LEU A 35 -8.18 -14.17 6.82
N ALA A 36 -7.20 -14.71 7.56
CA ALA A 36 -7.31 -14.97 8.99
C ALA A 36 -7.67 -13.73 9.82
N GLY A 37 -7.28 -12.54 9.37
CA GLY A 37 -7.60 -11.26 10.02
C GLY A 37 -9.02 -10.74 9.79
N TRP A 38 -9.82 -11.40 8.94
CA TRP A 38 -11.16 -10.91 8.62
C TRP A 38 -12.08 -10.75 9.85
N PRO A 39 -12.13 -11.69 10.82
CA PRO A 39 -12.94 -11.51 12.03
C PRO A 39 -12.56 -10.27 12.86
N LEU A 40 -11.26 -9.91 12.86
CA LEU A 40 -10.80 -8.66 13.49
C LEU A 40 -11.25 -7.45 12.67
N TYR A 41 -11.13 -7.51 11.34
CA TYR A 41 -11.57 -6.43 10.47
C TYR A 41 -13.08 -6.18 10.59
N ASP A 42 -13.88 -7.24 10.57
CA ASP A 42 -15.34 -7.22 10.72
C ASP A 42 -15.74 -6.53 12.04
N ARG A 43 -15.03 -6.86 13.13
CA ARG A 43 -15.31 -6.31 14.45
C ARG A 43 -14.83 -4.86 14.64
N TYR A 44 -13.64 -4.52 14.17
CA TYR A 44 -12.94 -3.28 14.56
C TYR A 44 -12.83 -2.24 13.44
N CYS A 45 -12.90 -2.65 12.17
CA CYS A 45 -12.61 -1.77 11.04
C CYS A 45 -13.84 -1.55 10.14
N LEU A 46 -14.62 -2.60 9.89
CA LEU A 46 -15.76 -2.60 8.99
C LEU A 46 -16.81 -1.54 9.32
N PRO A 47 -17.17 -1.25 10.59
CA PRO A 47 -18.16 -0.22 10.88
C PRO A 47 -17.85 1.13 10.24
N CYS A 48 -16.56 1.47 10.10
CA CYS A 48 -16.11 2.71 9.46
C CYS A 48 -15.68 2.50 8.00
N HIS A 49 -14.89 1.47 7.73
CA HIS A 49 -14.25 1.26 6.43
C HIS A 49 -15.07 0.43 5.43
N GLY A 50 -16.17 -0.20 5.87
CA GLY A 50 -17.08 -0.97 5.04
C GLY A 50 -16.58 -2.38 4.71
N ALA A 51 -17.52 -3.26 4.33
CA ALA A 51 -17.23 -4.66 4.01
C ALA A 51 -16.41 -4.84 2.71
N SER A 52 -16.47 -3.84 1.82
CA SER A 52 -15.70 -3.72 0.57
C SER A 52 -14.40 -2.93 0.76
N GLY A 53 -14.13 -2.40 1.95
CA GLY A 53 -12.96 -1.56 2.22
C GLY A 53 -13.00 -0.20 1.53
N ASP A 54 -14.17 0.25 1.06
CA ASP A 54 -14.34 1.47 0.25
C ASP A 54 -14.55 2.75 1.09
N GLY A 55 -14.42 2.66 2.41
CA GLY A 55 -14.62 3.78 3.33
C GLY A 55 -16.10 4.15 3.52
N ARG A 56 -17.04 3.30 3.10
CA ARG A 56 -18.49 3.51 3.22
C ARG A 56 -19.13 2.57 4.23
N GLY A 57 -18.48 2.36 5.37
CA GLY A 57 -19.06 1.62 6.49
C GLY A 57 -20.28 2.35 7.08
N PRO A 58 -21.16 1.65 7.83
CA PRO A 58 -22.36 2.25 8.44
C PRO A 58 -22.10 3.50 9.29
N ALA A 59 -20.93 3.59 9.94
CA ALA A 59 -20.52 4.73 10.76
C ALA A 59 -19.79 5.84 9.96
N ALA A 60 -19.46 5.62 8.69
CA ALA A 60 -18.76 6.59 7.87
C ALA A 60 -19.45 7.96 7.78
N PRO A 61 -20.79 8.08 7.67
CA PRO A 61 -21.47 9.37 7.59
C PRO A 61 -21.34 10.25 8.84
N VAL A 62 -21.07 9.63 10.01
CA VAL A 62 -20.97 10.33 11.31
C VAL A 62 -19.54 10.36 11.85
N SER A 63 -18.58 9.84 11.09
CA SER A 63 -17.16 9.84 11.47
C SER A 63 -16.52 11.21 11.22
N ALA A 64 -15.66 11.65 12.13
CA ALA A 64 -14.78 12.78 11.92
C ALA A 64 -13.73 12.43 10.87
N GLY A 65 -13.78 13.13 9.73
CA GLY A 65 -13.01 12.79 8.55
C GLY A 65 -13.59 11.57 7.82
N ARG A 66 -13.37 11.50 6.50
CA ARG A 66 -13.83 10.37 5.69
C ARG A 66 -12.95 9.14 5.99
N PRO A 67 -13.52 7.99 6.39
CA PRO A 67 -12.76 6.76 6.51
C PRO A 67 -12.01 6.45 5.22
N ARG A 68 -10.83 5.86 5.37
CA ARG A 68 -9.96 5.56 4.24
C ARG A 68 -10.59 4.51 3.33
N ASP A 69 -10.63 4.81 2.04
CA ASP A 69 -10.92 3.85 0.97
C ASP A 69 -9.65 3.06 0.64
N PHE A 70 -9.61 1.80 1.11
CA PHE A 70 -8.49 0.89 0.93
C PHE A 70 -8.38 0.37 -0.51
N THR A 71 -9.47 0.40 -1.29
CA THR A 71 -9.48 -0.09 -2.68
C THR A 71 -8.58 0.73 -3.61
N LYS A 72 -8.24 1.95 -3.19
CA LYS A 72 -7.34 2.85 -3.92
C LYS A 72 -5.86 2.54 -3.69
N GLY A 73 -5.51 1.83 -2.62
CA GLY A 73 -4.10 1.63 -2.23
C GLY A 73 -3.36 2.92 -1.84
N GLU A 74 -4.07 4.02 -1.64
CA GLU A 74 -3.51 5.34 -1.33
C GLU A 74 -3.76 5.72 0.12
N PHE A 75 -2.69 6.02 0.86
CA PHE A 75 -2.77 6.30 2.30
C PHE A 75 -2.20 7.68 2.63
N ALA A 76 -2.79 8.35 3.62
CA ALA A 76 -2.39 9.69 4.05
C ALA A 76 -1.15 9.66 4.94
N TRP A 77 -1.10 8.72 5.89
CA TRP A 77 0.01 8.53 6.82
C TRP A 77 0.95 7.47 6.26
N ARG A 78 2.07 7.91 5.69
CA ARG A 78 3.05 7.04 5.05
C ARG A 78 4.42 7.70 5.00
N THR A 79 5.45 6.87 4.93
CA THR A 79 6.84 7.31 4.70
C THR A 79 7.24 7.25 3.22
N THR A 80 6.39 6.69 2.36
CA THR A 80 6.65 6.54 0.91
C THR A 80 6.23 7.78 0.11
N PRO A 81 6.73 7.99 -1.13
CA PRO A 81 6.35 9.12 -1.99
C PRO A 81 4.85 9.20 -2.31
N GLN A 82 4.40 10.41 -2.68
CA GLN A 82 3.02 10.60 -3.14
C GLN A 82 2.70 9.73 -4.34
N GLY A 83 1.50 9.13 -4.36
CA GLY A 83 1.08 8.17 -5.37
C GLY A 83 1.61 6.73 -5.18
N SER A 84 2.45 6.48 -4.17
CA SER A 84 2.88 5.12 -3.81
C SER A 84 2.07 4.58 -2.62
N ALA A 85 1.94 3.25 -2.55
CA ALA A 85 1.32 2.61 -1.39
C ALA A 85 2.22 2.74 -0.14
N PRO A 86 1.66 2.65 1.07
CA PRO A 86 2.41 2.66 2.32
C PRO A 86 3.23 1.39 2.50
N THR A 87 4.23 1.44 3.37
CA THR A 87 4.86 0.22 3.89
C THR A 87 3.95 -0.51 4.88
N ARG A 88 4.27 -1.76 5.22
CA ARG A 88 3.58 -2.47 6.31
C ARG A 88 3.78 -1.74 7.66
N ASP A 89 4.94 -1.13 7.89
CA ASP A 89 5.23 -0.41 9.12
C ASP A 89 4.40 0.88 9.24
N ASP A 90 4.19 1.60 8.13
CA ASP A 90 3.28 2.74 8.09
C ASP A 90 1.85 2.33 8.52
N LEU A 91 1.36 1.20 8.00
CA LEU A 91 0.05 0.66 8.36
C LEU A 91 0.01 0.22 9.83
N ARG A 92 1.06 -0.46 10.31
CA ARG A 92 1.17 -0.89 11.71
C ARG A 92 1.11 0.29 12.68
N LEU A 93 1.86 1.35 12.40
CA LEU A 93 1.85 2.57 13.21
C LEU A 93 0.49 3.26 13.16
N THR A 94 -0.13 3.35 11.99
CA THR A 94 -1.45 3.96 11.83
C THR A 94 -2.53 3.17 12.57
N ILE A 95 -2.53 1.84 12.51
CA ILE A 95 -3.49 1.01 13.25
C ILE A 95 -3.25 1.12 14.76
N ARG A 96 -1.98 1.07 15.19
CA ARG A 96 -1.63 1.14 16.61
C ARG A 96 -2.01 2.47 17.25
N HIS A 97 -1.71 3.58 16.58
CA HIS A 97 -1.86 4.91 17.17
C HIS A 97 -3.11 5.65 16.71
N GLY A 98 -3.85 5.09 15.75
CA GLY A 98 -4.95 5.77 15.09
C GLY A 98 -4.47 6.80 14.06
N ALA A 99 -5.42 7.49 13.44
CA ALA A 99 -5.15 8.63 12.57
C ALA A 99 -5.53 9.93 13.30
N PRO A 100 -4.55 10.80 13.63
CA PRO A 100 -4.81 12.05 14.31
C PRO A 100 -5.87 12.90 13.61
N ASN A 101 -6.68 13.61 14.40
CA ASN A 101 -7.78 14.47 13.93
C ASN A 101 -8.86 13.74 13.10
N THR A 102 -9.04 12.43 13.33
CA THR A 102 -10.13 11.64 12.74
C THR A 102 -10.80 10.75 13.80
N SER A 103 -11.88 10.07 13.44
CA SER A 103 -12.50 9.03 14.30
C SER A 103 -11.70 7.73 14.40
N MET A 104 -10.59 7.58 13.66
CA MET A 104 -9.75 6.38 13.74
C MET A 104 -8.88 6.45 14.99
N HIS A 105 -9.34 5.82 16.06
CA HIS A 105 -8.65 5.75 17.35
C HIS A 105 -7.53 4.70 17.36
N ALA A 106 -6.66 4.78 18.37
CA ALA A 106 -5.65 3.77 18.64
C ALA A 106 -6.28 2.38 18.83
N SER A 107 -5.65 1.36 18.26
CA SER A 107 -6.09 -0.03 18.40
C SER A 107 -5.63 -0.63 19.74
N PRO A 108 -6.50 -1.36 20.46
CA PRO A 108 -6.11 -2.09 21.66
C PRO A 108 -5.46 -3.45 21.36
N LEU A 109 -5.32 -3.82 20.07
CA LEU A 109 -4.90 -5.15 19.64
C LEU A 109 -3.39 -5.36 19.75
N GLY A 110 -2.99 -6.62 19.89
CA GLY A 110 -1.59 -7.05 19.90
C GLY A 110 -0.94 -7.05 18.51
N ASP A 111 0.38 -7.17 18.46
CA ASP A 111 1.16 -7.07 17.22
C ASP A 111 0.75 -8.10 16.16
N ALA A 112 0.52 -9.35 16.56
CA ALA A 112 0.10 -10.41 15.64
C ALA A 112 -1.30 -10.16 15.04
N GLU A 113 -2.22 -9.59 15.82
CA GLU A 113 -3.56 -9.23 15.36
C GLU A 113 -3.51 -8.03 14.41
N ILE A 114 -2.67 -7.04 14.70
CA ILE A 114 -2.43 -5.91 13.80
C ILE A 114 -1.83 -6.40 12.48
N ASP A 115 -0.89 -7.33 12.52
CA ASP A 115 -0.30 -7.91 11.30
C ASP A 115 -1.36 -8.63 10.45
N GLN A 116 -2.27 -9.37 11.08
CA GLN A 116 -3.40 -9.98 10.37
C GLN A 116 -4.33 -8.93 9.74
N LEU A 117 -4.59 -7.82 10.43
CA LEU A 117 -5.37 -6.71 9.87
C LEU A 117 -4.67 -6.04 8.67
N ILE A 118 -3.35 -5.91 8.72
CA ILE A 118 -2.56 -5.36 7.62
C ILE A 118 -2.73 -6.21 6.35
N GLU A 119 -2.72 -7.54 6.48
CA GLU A 119 -2.99 -8.43 5.33
C GLU A 119 -4.38 -8.19 4.73
N VAL A 120 -5.40 -8.01 5.56
CA VAL A 120 -6.77 -7.70 5.09
C VAL A 120 -6.81 -6.35 4.38
N VAL A 121 -6.21 -5.31 4.97
CA VAL A 121 -6.18 -3.96 4.41
C VAL A 121 -5.49 -3.94 3.03
N LEU A 122 -4.34 -4.61 2.91
CA LEU A 122 -3.60 -4.70 1.64
C LEU A 122 -4.34 -5.52 0.57
N ALA A 123 -5.13 -6.51 0.97
CA ALA A 123 -5.90 -7.34 0.04
C ALA A 123 -7.03 -6.60 -0.69
N PHE A 124 -7.45 -5.41 -0.22
CA PHE A 124 -8.41 -4.57 -0.95
C PHE A 124 -7.81 -3.89 -2.19
N ALA A 125 -6.48 -3.75 -2.26
CA ALA A 125 -5.77 -3.17 -3.40
C ALA A 125 -4.52 -4.01 -3.75
N PRO A 126 -4.69 -5.26 -4.23
CA PRO A 126 -3.58 -6.19 -4.41
C PRO A 126 -2.56 -5.77 -5.48
N SER A 127 -2.93 -4.83 -6.36
CA SER A 127 -2.04 -4.25 -7.38
C SER A 127 -1.21 -3.06 -6.85
N ALA A 128 -1.56 -2.51 -5.70
CA ALA A 128 -0.86 -1.36 -5.12
C ALA A 128 0.51 -1.79 -4.60
N LYS A 129 1.56 -1.11 -5.06
CA LYS A 129 2.94 -1.44 -4.69
C LYS A 129 3.47 -0.44 -3.65
N PRO A 130 4.08 -0.91 -2.55
CA PRO A 130 4.70 -0.01 -1.59
C PRO A 130 5.85 0.75 -2.26
N GLY A 131 5.90 2.05 -2.02
CA GLY A 131 7.04 2.86 -2.43
C GLY A 131 8.26 2.60 -1.55
N LYS A 132 9.43 3.10 -1.97
CA LYS A 132 10.60 3.15 -1.08
C LYS A 132 10.40 4.28 -0.06
N PRO A 133 10.65 4.06 1.24
CA PRO A 133 10.62 5.14 2.21
C PRO A 133 11.51 6.32 1.80
N ILE A 134 11.00 7.53 1.98
CA ILE A 134 11.76 8.75 1.73
C ILE A 134 12.85 8.86 2.80
N ALA A 135 14.11 8.96 2.36
CA ALA A 135 15.22 9.26 3.26
C ALA A 135 15.09 10.71 3.74
N LEU A 136 14.84 10.90 5.03
CA LEU A 136 14.83 12.20 5.65
C LEU A 136 16.27 12.62 5.98
N ALA A 137 16.71 13.74 5.43
CA ALA A 137 17.96 14.37 5.85
C ALA A 137 17.82 14.95 7.26
N ALA A 138 18.95 15.24 7.91
CA ALA A 138 18.94 15.98 9.16
C ALA A 138 18.16 17.31 8.97
N PRO A 139 17.23 17.66 9.87
CA PRO A 139 16.47 18.88 9.73
C PRO A 139 17.43 20.08 9.76
N PRO A 140 17.22 21.10 8.91
CA PRO A 140 18.02 22.31 8.98
C PRO A 140 17.81 23.02 10.33
N ALA A 141 18.70 23.96 10.66
CA ALA A 141 18.48 24.84 11.81
C ALA A 141 17.10 25.50 11.73
N ARG A 142 16.43 25.62 12.88
CA ARG A 142 15.10 26.24 12.96
C ARG A 142 15.22 27.72 12.56
N ASP A 143 14.43 28.12 11.57
CA ASP A 143 14.39 29.47 11.03
C ASP A 143 12.94 29.88 10.79
N ALA A 144 12.37 30.58 11.78
CA ALA A 144 10.97 30.98 11.75
C ALA A 144 10.70 32.08 10.71
N GLU A 145 11.66 32.98 10.46
CA GLU A 145 11.52 34.05 9.47
C GLU A 145 11.46 33.47 8.05
N ARG A 146 12.36 32.53 7.73
CA ARG A 146 12.27 31.79 6.47
C ARG A 146 10.98 30.98 6.37
N GLY A 147 10.53 30.37 7.45
CA GLY A 147 9.26 29.66 7.51
C GLY A 147 8.06 30.55 7.17
N LYS A 148 8.02 31.77 7.72
CA LYS A 148 6.98 32.77 7.44
C LYS A 148 6.97 33.23 5.98
N LEU A 149 8.16 33.42 5.39
CA LEU A 149 8.28 33.73 3.97
C LEU A 149 7.68 32.61 3.10
N LEU A 150 8.10 31.37 3.35
CA LEU A 150 7.60 30.21 2.62
C LEU A 150 6.09 29.99 2.80
N TRP A 151 5.54 30.27 3.98
CA TRP A 151 4.10 30.19 4.25
C TRP A 151 3.28 31.05 3.29
N THR A 152 3.79 32.25 3.01
CA THR A 152 3.14 33.21 2.11
C THR A 152 3.39 32.85 0.66
N GLU A 153 4.66 32.61 0.28
CA GLU A 153 5.06 32.35 -1.11
C GLU A 153 4.49 31.04 -1.67
N LYS A 154 4.35 30.00 -0.84
CA LYS A 154 3.76 28.72 -1.26
C LYS A 154 2.24 28.70 -1.13
N GLY A 155 1.62 29.80 -0.69
CA GLY A 155 0.17 29.93 -0.58
C GLY A 155 -0.45 29.06 0.51
N CYS A 156 0.32 28.68 1.54
CA CYS A 156 -0.15 27.82 2.63
C CYS A 156 -1.35 28.43 3.36
N GLY A 157 -1.32 29.75 3.55
CA GLY A 157 -2.37 30.50 4.23
C GLY A 157 -3.72 30.53 3.53
N THR A 158 -3.79 30.19 2.24
CA THR A 158 -5.06 30.08 1.49
C THR A 158 -5.97 29.00 2.06
N CYS A 159 -5.38 27.92 2.59
CA CYS A 159 -6.13 26.82 3.21
C CYS A 159 -6.01 26.81 4.74
N HIS A 160 -4.86 27.21 5.30
CA HIS A 160 -4.60 27.12 6.73
C HIS A 160 -4.72 28.46 7.48
N GLY A 161 -5.14 29.53 6.80
CA GLY A 161 -5.20 30.88 7.35
C GLY A 161 -3.82 31.55 7.47
N PRO A 162 -3.73 32.88 7.59
CA PRO A 162 -2.45 33.58 7.70
C PRO A 162 -1.66 33.24 8.96
N THR A 163 -2.33 32.75 10.00
CA THR A 163 -1.76 32.40 11.32
C THR A 163 -1.78 30.90 11.62
N GLY A 164 -2.12 30.04 10.65
CA GLY A 164 -2.17 28.59 10.85
C GLY A 164 -3.35 28.11 11.70
N THR A 165 -4.39 28.94 11.85
CA THR A 165 -5.61 28.59 12.61
C THR A 165 -6.51 27.59 11.91
N GLY A 166 -6.21 27.29 10.64
CA GLY A 166 -6.76 26.17 9.85
C GLY A 166 -8.22 25.90 10.09
#